data_AF-A0A941RE62-F1
#
_entry.id   AF-A0A941RE62-F1
#
_cell.length_a   1.000
_cell.length_b   1.000
_cell.length_c   1.000
_cell.angle_alpha   90.00
_cell.angle_beta   90.00
_cell.angle_gamma   90.00
#
_symmetry.space_group_name_H-M   'P 1'
#
loop_
_entity.id
_entity.type
_entity.pdbx_description
1 polymer ?
#
loop_
_entity_poly.entity_id
_entity_poly.type
_entity_poly.pdbx_seq_one_letter_code
_entity_poly.pdbx_strand_id
1 'polypeptide(L)'
;MAKIAFIRSLVTTGRPAVPSRLGLFVLTATGFALLSGCVAQQADLKQTERELQRRIKQQTEEQAQTRARQNQEIISLREQDIPSLRGDLDKSMHRSQVLESRQDDLLSKLASQESKFERRIGDSEKRSIEDNKRLGWVEKQLVDQDALLKGERDRSRAELAAVTSRLDQVTSHIDAIQKNVLDAMQKTTTVLAQKVDSRLDDQQKLLHGLETRSQNITQLDAQNKVLADQVAKFSQALVDFKQALSGLGERVVQQDQAVKHLAATIEQDMTALGKRTDALAGKIDADNKVTAEHFNEVNRSVGSVAKALENAGGKFVSREDDHERRLEETTRELMHVQAQIQTIDKNLENQHAFLKQVEQHLTALRTSAAQRIEQAPVVAEATPLPQAVPAPVPAPAVETVPSSTAAVTPRAENRSAALMADRESYERTLTRFKDGDLEGARQGFAEFLTQHPHSDLAPNARFWLGESYYGKKDYSRAIDAYDQVQLNHPASEKVPAALLKKGYAYLALKDRKKAASALKQVIDLYPRSPEANKAMDKLNQLKESH
;
A
#
# COMPACT_ATOMS: atom_id res chain seq x y z
N MET A 1 -52.02 -108.93 6.27
CA MET A 1 -51.76 -109.56 4.94
C MET A 1 -51.05 -110.89 5.22
N ALA A 2 -51.73 -112.01 5.45
CA ALA A 2 -52.58 -112.81 4.55
C ALA A 2 -51.74 -113.87 3.80
N LYS A 3 -51.98 -115.20 3.90
CA LYS A 3 -53.01 -116.01 4.61
C LYS A 3 -52.30 -117.28 5.18
N ILE A 4 -52.59 -117.84 6.36
CA ILE A 4 -53.85 -118.40 6.89
C ILE A 4 -54.39 -119.49 5.93
N ALA A 5 -54.02 -120.77 6.05
CA ALA A 5 -54.37 -121.75 7.09
C ALA A 5 -55.85 -122.19 7.07
N PHE A 6 -56.11 -123.49 6.92
CA PHE A 6 -57.45 -124.08 7.12
C PHE A 6 -57.36 -125.58 7.50
N ILE A 7 -57.70 -125.93 8.74
CA ILE A 7 -57.92 -127.32 9.20
C ILE A 7 -59.09 -127.33 10.21
N ARG A 8 -60.14 -128.08 9.89
CA ARG A 8 -61.09 -128.76 10.81
C ARG A 8 -61.83 -129.80 9.95
N SER A 9 -61.67 -131.12 10.14
CA SER A 9 -61.90 -131.97 11.32
C SER A 9 -63.38 -132.27 11.58
N LEU A 10 -63.76 -133.54 11.36
CA LEU A 10 -64.78 -134.39 12.01
C LEU A 10 -64.67 -135.77 11.29
N VAL A 11 -64.17 -136.84 11.92
CA VAL A 11 -64.92 -137.81 12.75
C VAL A 11 -65.98 -138.61 11.98
N THR A 12 -65.68 -139.89 11.65
CA THR A 12 -66.47 -141.12 11.99
C THR A 12 -65.86 -142.40 11.36
N THR A 13 -65.93 -143.53 12.09
CA THR A 13 -66.05 -144.95 11.64
C THR A 13 -65.16 -145.53 10.51
N GLY A 14 -64.53 -146.70 10.72
CA GLY A 14 -63.71 -147.36 9.67
C GLY A 14 -63.51 -148.90 9.67
N ARG A 15 -63.48 -149.57 10.85
CA ARG A 15 -63.31 -151.05 11.02
C ARG A 15 -61.87 -151.58 10.71
N PRO A 16 -61.33 -152.57 11.47
CA PRO A 16 -59.94 -153.05 11.31
C PRO A 16 -59.81 -154.34 10.46
N ALA A 17 -58.58 -154.64 10.03
CA ALA A 17 -58.16 -155.95 9.50
C ALA A 17 -56.93 -156.47 10.28
N VAL A 18 -56.97 -157.75 10.68
CA VAL A 18 -56.13 -158.40 11.72
C VAL A 18 -56.19 -159.94 11.48
N PRO A 19 -55.30 -160.81 12.00
CA PRO A 19 -53.82 -160.85 11.99
C PRO A 19 -53.26 -162.19 11.39
N SER A 20 -51.93 -162.37 11.41
CA SER A 20 -51.28 -163.70 11.48
C SER A 20 -49.78 -163.53 11.83
N ARG A 21 -49.10 -164.39 12.61
CA ARG A 21 -49.49 -165.61 13.35
C ARG A 21 -48.45 -165.90 14.46
N LEU A 22 -48.89 -166.04 15.70
CA LEU A 22 -48.35 -167.01 16.68
C LEU A 22 -49.54 -167.89 17.11
N GLY A 23 -49.40 -169.13 17.54
CA GLY A 23 -48.20 -169.84 17.99
C GLY A 23 -48.52 -170.55 19.29
N LEU A 24 -49.44 -171.53 19.24
CA LEU A 24 -50.04 -172.18 20.41
C LEU A 24 -49.75 -173.68 20.38
N PHE A 25 -49.29 -174.25 21.49
CA PHE A 25 -49.05 -175.68 21.62
C PHE A 25 -49.82 -176.27 22.81
N VAL A 26 -50.65 -177.27 22.49
CA VAL A 26 -51.09 -178.42 23.29
C VAL A 26 -51.25 -178.26 24.82
N LEU A 27 -52.47 -178.51 25.30
CA LEU A 27 -52.71 -179.11 26.61
C LEU A 27 -53.44 -180.44 26.40
N THR A 28 -53.04 -181.48 27.15
CA THR A 28 -53.30 -182.89 26.81
C THR A 28 -54.68 -183.39 27.20
N ALA A 29 -55.22 -184.32 26.41
CA ALA A 29 -56.42 -185.08 26.75
C ALA A 29 -56.15 -186.15 27.82
N THR A 30 -57.20 -186.58 28.52
CA THR A 30 -57.53 -188.01 28.71
C THR A 30 -58.94 -188.14 29.28
N GLY A 31 -59.67 -189.19 28.90
CA GLY A 31 -61.05 -189.36 29.37
C GLY A 31 -61.85 -190.43 28.64
N PHE A 32 -61.43 -191.69 28.71
CA PHE A 32 -62.35 -192.83 28.77
C PHE A 32 -61.65 -194.04 29.41
N ALA A 33 -62.39 -194.86 30.14
CA ALA A 33 -61.89 -196.07 30.80
C ALA A 33 -62.36 -197.33 30.05
N LEU A 34 -61.84 -198.51 30.41
CA LEU A 34 -62.64 -199.63 30.95
C LEU A 34 -61.83 -200.93 31.14
N LEU A 35 -62.05 -201.58 32.31
CA LEU A 35 -61.86 -203.02 32.60
C LEU A 35 -60.40 -203.55 32.63
N SER A 36 -60.06 -204.64 33.36
CA SER A 36 -60.90 -205.58 34.13
C SER A 36 -60.19 -206.17 35.37
N GLY A 37 -60.97 -206.46 36.43
CA GLY A 37 -60.64 -207.36 37.55
C GLY A 37 -59.55 -206.94 38.54
N CYS A 38 -59.39 -207.59 39.71
CA CYS A 38 -60.36 -208.29 40.56
C CYS A 38 -59.74 -208.61 41.95
N VAL A 39 -60.40 -208.24 43.04
CA VAL A 39 -60.29 -208.82 44.40
C VAL A 39 -58.88 -208.91 45.05
N ALA A 40 -58.43 -207.82 45.70
CA ALA A 40 -57.56 -207.84 46.90
C ALA A 40 -57.58 -206.48 47.65
N GLN A 41 -57.11 -206.47 48.91
CA GLN A 41 -56.73 -205.30 49.73
C GLN A 41 -57.69 -204.09 49.80
N GLN A 42 -58.57 -204.10 50.80
CA GLN A 42 -59.46 -202.98 51.16
C GLN A 42 -58.89 -202.03 52.24
N ALA A 43 -57.62 -202.21 52.65
CA ALA A 43 -57.02 -201.49 53.78
C ALA A 43 -56.22 -200.24 53.37
N ASP A 44 -55.26 -200.37 52.44
CA ASP A 44 -54.31 -199.30 52.06
C ASP A 44 -54.97 -198.01 51.54
N LEU A 45 -56.14 -198.15 50.91
CA LEU A 45 -56.96 -197.04 50.40
C LEU A 45 -57.30 -196.00 51.47
N LYS A 46 -57.56 -196.41 52.73
CA LYS A 46 -57.93 -195.47 53.80
C LYS A 46 -56.75 -194.71 54.41
N GLN A 47 -55.53 -195.23 54.24
CA GLN A 47 -54.32 -194.54 54.73
C GLN A 47 -53.82 -193.53 53.70
N THR A 48 -53.81 -193.92 52.43
CA THR A 48 -53.50 -193.03 51.30
C THR A 48 -54.51 -191.88 51.16
N GLU A 49 -55.82 -192.14 51.31
CA GLU A 49 -56.87 -191.11 51.35
C GLU A 49 -56.59 -190.00 52.38
N ARG A 50 -56.22 -190.37 53.61
CA ARG A 50 -55.95 -189.41 54.70
C ARG A 50 -54.73 -188.54 54.44
N GLU A 51 -53.68 -189.08 53.84
CA GLU A 51 -52.50 -188.28 53.49
C GLU A 51 -52.80 -187.36 52.30
N LEU A 52 -53.55 -187.85 51.29
CA LEU A 52 -53.99 -187.04 50.17
C LEU A 52 -54.86 -185.86 50.64
N GLN A 53 -55.81 -186.09 51.55
CA GLN A 53 -56.63 -185.03 52.17
C GLN A 53 -55.77 -184.00 52.92
N ARG A 54 -54.71 -184.42 53.63
CA ARG A 54 -53.78 -183.48 54.28
C ARG A 54 -53.01 -182.63 53.27
N ARG A 55 -52.46 -183.24 52.22
CA ARG A 55 -51.72 -182.53 51.14
C ARG A 55 -52.64 -181.55 50.38
N ILE A 56 -53.86 -181.97 50.05
CA ILE A 56 -54.89 -181.11 49.43
C ILE A 56 -55.23 -179.93 50.35
N LYS A 57 -55.45 -180.17 51.65
CA LYS A 57 -55.73 -179.10 52.61
C LYS A 57 -54.56 -178.12 52.71
N GLN A 58 -53.33 -178.61 52.86
CA GLN A 58 -52.14 -177.76 52.93
C GLN A 58 -51.94 -176.93 51.66
N GLN A 59 -52.06 -177.53 50.46
CA GLN A 59 -52.00 -176.76 49.20
C GLN A 59 -53.15 -175.74 49.09
N THR A 60 -54.33 -176.05 49.61
CA THR A 60 -55.47 -175.11 49.62
C THR A 60 -55.23 -173.95 50.58
N GLU A 61 -54.62 -174.20 51.74
CA GLU A 61 -54.24 -173.17 52.72
C GLU A 61 -53.06 -172.33 52.21
N GLU A 62 -52.05 -172.92 51.56
CA GLU A 62 -50.97 -172.20 50.87
C GLU A 62 -51.51 -171.34 49.72
N GLN A 63 -52.38 -171.88 48.85
CA GLN A 63 -53.04 -171.08 47.80
C GLN A 63 -53.94 -169.98 48.37
N ALA A 64 -54.64 -170.23 49.47
CA ALA A 64 -55.45 -169.21 50.14
C ALA A 64 -54.58 -168.09 50.73
N GLN A 65 -53.43 -168.42 51.35
CA GLN A 65 -52.46 -167.43 51.83
C GLN A 65 -51.82 -166.66 50.68
N THR A 66 -51.43 -167.32 49.58
CA THR A 66 -50.89 -166.64 48.39
C THR A 66 -51.92 -165.70 47.77
N ARG A 67 -53.18 -166.13 47.62
CA ARG A 67 -54.27 -165.27 47.15
C ARG A 67 -54.60 -164.14 48.13
N ALA A 68 -54.48 -164.36 49.43
CA ALA A 68 -54.66 -163.31 50.43
C ALA A 68 -53.55 -162.24 50.34
N ARG A 69 -52.28 -162.65 50.19
CA ARG A 69 -51.16 -161.72 49.94
C ARG A 69 -51.33 -160.97 48.63
N GLN A 70 -51.64 -161.66 47.53
CA GLN A 70 -51.91 -161.03 46.24
C GLN A 70 -53.09 -160.06 46.31
N ASN A 71 -54.17 -160.39 47.03
CA ASN A 71 -55.27 -159.45 47.25
C ASN A 71 -54.84 -158.25 48.12
N GLN A 72 -54.00 -158.43 49.13
CA GLN A 72 -53.46 -157.33 49.93
C GLN A 72 -52.54 -156.41 49.11
N GLU A 73 -51.68 -156.98 48.25
CA GLU A 73 -50.85 -156.22 47.29
C GLU A 73 -51.71 -155.48 46.26
N ILE A 74 -52.76 -156.12 45.72
CA ILE A 74 -53.73 -155.47 44.82
C ILE A 74 -54.49 -154.35 45.53
N ILE A 75 -54.82 -154.50 46.82
CA ILE A 75 -55.45 -153.47 47.63
C ILE A 75 -54.49 -152.31 47.89
N SER A 76 -53.24 -152.55 48.31
CA SER A 76 -52.26 -151.47 48.52
C SER A 76 -51.95 -150.72 47.22
N LEU A 77 -51.75 -151.45 46.12
CA LEU A 77 -51.57 -150.85 44.80
C LEU A 77 -52.77 -149.98 44.38
N ARG A 78 -54.00 -150.43 44.67
CA ARG A 78 -55.24 -149.75 44.27
C ARG A 78 -55.62 -148.56 45.16
N GLU A 79 -55.37 -148.66 46.46
CA GLU A 79 -55.87 -147.71 47.46
C GLU A 79 -54.78 -146.74 47.97
N GLN A 80 -53.50 -147.09 47.82
CA GLN A 80 -52.37 -146.26 48.24
C GLN A 80 -51.48 -145.86 47.04
N ASP A 81 -50.91 -146.81 46.30
CA ASP A 81 -49.85 -146.49 45.34
C ASP A 81 -50.35 -145.80 44.07
N ILE A 82 -51.41 -146.33 43.43
CA ILE A 82 -52.02 -145.70 42.25
C ILE A 82 -52.58 -144.29 42.57
N PRO A 83 -53.29 -144.07 43.70
CA PRO A 83 -53.67 -142.71 44.12
C PRO A 83 -52.48 -141.79 44.38
N SER A 84 -51.40 -142.27 45.01
CA SER A 84 -50.19 -141.46 45.25
C SER A 84 -49.51 -141.08 43.94
N LEU A 85 -49.25 -142.06 43.05
CA LEU A 85 -48.64 -141.83 41.75
C LEU A 85 -49.48 -140.89 40.87
N ARG A 86 -50.82 -140.98 40.94
CA ARG A 86 -51.71 -140.03 40.29
C ARG A 86 -51.58 -138.63 40.87
N GLY A 87 -51.60 -138.50 42.20
CA GLY A 87 -51.43 -137.21 42.87
C GLY A 87 -50.06 -136.57 42.60
N ASP A 88 -48.99 -137.37 42.48
CA ASP A 88 -47.66 -136.88 42.12
C ASP A 88 -47.52 -136.53 40.63
N LEU A 89 -48.20 -137.27 39.73
CA LEU A 89 -48.34 -136.89 38.33
C LEU A 89 -49.12 -135.58 38.18
N ASP A 90 -50.23 -135.41 38.90
CA ASP A 90 -51.02 -134.17 38.89
C ASP A 90 -50.21 -132.98 39.44
N LYS A 91 -49.46 -133.16 40.54
CA LYS A 91 -48.48 -132.17 41.02
C LYS A 91 -47.41 -131.84 39.98
N SER A 92 -46.94 -132.84 39.23
CA SER A 92 -45.94 -132.66 38.17
C SER A 92 -46.50 -131.87 36.98
N MET A 93 -47.71 -132.18 36.52
CA MET A 93 -48.39 -131.43 35.46
C MET A 93 -48.68 -129.99 35.87
N HIS A 94 -49.15 -129.75 37.10
CA HIS A 94 -49.32 -128.38 37.62
C HIS A 94 -47.99 -127.62 37.68
N ARG A 95 -46.87 -128.28 38.04
CA ARG A 95 -45.53 -127.67 37.98
C ARG A 95 -45.13 -127.34 36.54
N SER A 96 -45.42 -128.20 35.56
CA SER A 96 -45.17 -127.93 34.13
C SER A 96 -45.96 -126.70 33.67
N GLN A 97 -47.27 -126.66 33.91
CA GLN A 97 -48.14 -125.54 33.54
C GLN A 97 -47.74 -124.21 34.22
N VAL A 98 -47.26 -124.26 35.47
CA VAL A 98 -46.71 -123.08 36.16
C VAL A 98 -45.36 -122.65 35.59
N LEU A 99 -44.55 -123.56 35.05
CA LEU A 99 -43.31 -123.21 34.35
C LEU A 99 -43.59 -122.67 32.94
N GLU A 100 -44.52 -123.27 32.20
CA GLU A 100 -45.00 -122.82 30.88
C GLU A 100 -45.57 -121.40 30.96
N SER A 101 -46.51 -121.14 31.89
CA SER A 101 -47.07 -119.80 32.08
C SER A 101 -46.05 -118.75 32.55
N ARG A 102 -45.00 -119.16 33.29
CA ARG A 102 -43.85 -118.29 33.60
C ARG A 102 -42.95 -118.05 32.39
N GLN A 103 -42.77 -119.04 31.52
CA GLN A 103 -42.02 -118.91 30.28
C GLN A 103 -42.75 -117.94 29.33
N ASP A 104 -44.07 -118.04 29.19
CA ASP A 104 -44.89 -117.12 28.40
C ASP A 104 -44.86 -115.68 28.94
N ASP A 105 -44.94 -115.50 30.27
CA ASP A 105 -44.77 -114.19 30.92
C ASP A 105 -43.36 -113.59 30.68
N LEU A 106 -42.31 -114.41 30.76
CA LEU A 106 -40.94 -113.98 30.45
C LEU A 106 -40.76 -113.64 28.96
N LEU A 107 -41.33 -114.42 28.04
CA LEU A 107 -41.31 -114.14 26.60
C LEU A 107 -42.09 -112.84 26.27
N SER A 108 -43.25 -112.64 26.90
CA SER A 108 -44.03 -111.40 26.77
C SER A 108 -43.27 -110.19 27.31
N LYS A 109 -42.56 -110.35 28.44
CA LYS A 109 -41.70 -109.29 29.00
C LYS A 109 -40.49 -109.00 28.11
N LEU A 110 -39.87 -110.02 27.52
CA LEU A 110 -38.77 -109.89 26.57
C LEU A 110 -39.22 -109.10 25.33
N ALA A 111 -40.29 -109.53 24.66
CA ALA A 111 -40.86 -108.82 23.51
C ALA A 111 -41.31 -107.39 23.84
N SER A 112 -41.78 -107.14 25.08
CA SER A 112 -42.09 -105.78 25.56
C SER A 112 -40.84 -104.91 25.71
N GLN A 113 -39.70 -105.47 26.14
CA GLN A 113 -38.44 -104.73 26.25
C GLN A 113 -37.77 -104.53 24.87
N GLU A 114 -37.83 -105.54 24.00
CA GLU A 114 -37.38 -105.47 22.61
C GLU A 114 -38.15 -104.37 21.85
N SER A 115 -39.49 -104.36 21.92
CA SER A 115 -40.29 -103.29 21.32
C SER A 115 -40.01 -101.89 21.90
N LYS A 116 -39.57 -101.79 23.17
CA LYS A 116 -39.10 -100.52 23.76
C LYS A 116 -37.69 -100.15 23.29
N PHE A 117 -36.83 -101.13 23.04
CA PHE A 117 -35.47 -100.94 22.53
C PHE A 117 -35.52 -100.43 21.09
N GLU A 118 -36.26 -101.11 20.22
CA GLU A 118 -36.51 -100.71 18.82
C GLU A 118 -37.10 -99.30 18.70
N ARG A 119 -38.08 -98.95 19.55
CA ARG A 119 -38.60 -97.56 19.58
C ARG A 119 -37.52 -96.54 19.93
N ARG A 120 -36.63 -96.85 20.89
CA ARG A 120 -35.53 -95.95 21.28
C ARG A 120 -34.45 -95.86 20.20
N ILE A 121 -34.19 -96.93 19.45
CA ILE A 121 -33.32 -96.89 18.25
C ILE A 121 -33.97 -95.99 17.20
N GLY A 122 -35.19 -96.30 16.75
CA GLY A 122 -35.85 -95.51 15.71
C GLY A 122 -36.04 -94.03 16.09
N ASP A 123 -36.22 -93.70 17.37
CA ASP A 123 -36.27 -92.32 17.85
C ASP A 123 -34.88 -91.66 17.98
N SER A 124 -33.79 -92.42 18.18
CA SER A 124 -32.42 -91.89 18.15
C SER A 124 -31.94 -91.68 16.71
N GLU A 125 -32.29 -92.57 15.79
CA GLU A 125 -32.04 -92.43 14.35
C GLU A 125 -32.75 -91.19 13.78
N LYS A 126 -34.04 -90.99 14.11
CA LYS A 126 -34.77 -89.76 13.73
C LYS A 126 -34.08 -88.48 14.23
N ARG A 127 -33.58 -88.49 15.47
CA ARG A 127 -32.80 -87.36 16.02
C ARG A 127 -31.51 -87.16 15.25
N SER A 128 -30.72 -88.21 15.04
CA SER A 128 -29.48 -88.18 14.26
C SER A 128 -29.70 -87.62 12.84
N ILE A 129 -30.77 -88.05 12.14
CA ILE A 129 -31.14 -87.54 10.81
C ILE A 129 -31.53 -86.06 10.86
N GLU A 130 -32.25 -85.63 11.90
CA GLU A 130 -32.67 -84.24 12.06
C GLU A 130 -31.51 -83.32 12.46
N ASP A 131 -30.62 -83.76 13.36
CA ASP A 131 -29.42 -83.03 13.75
C ASP A 131 -28.41 -82.97 12.59
N ASN A 132 -28.29 -84.01 11.76
CA ASN A 132 -27.49 -83.96 10.53
C ASN A 132 -28.05 -82.96 9.50
N LYS A 133 -29.39 -82.89 9.35
CA LYS A 133 -30.04 -81.83 8.54
C LYS A 133 -29.72 -80.42 9.08
N ARG A 134 -29.74 -80.24 10.41
CA ARG A 134 -29.41 -78.97 11.06
C ARG A 134 -27.94 -78.60 10.86
N LEU A 135 -27.03 -79.56 10.99
CA LEU A 135 -25.60 -79.36 10.70
C LEU A 135 -25.39 -78.92 9.25
N GLY A 136 -25.96 -79.61 8.26
CA GLY A 136 -25.87 -79.22 6.85
C GLY A 136 -26.52 -77.87 6.54
N TRP A 137 -27.57 -77.47 7.27
CA TRP A 137 -28.14 -76.12 7.17
C TRP A 137 -27.21 -75.05 7.75
N VAL A 138 -26.61 -75.29 8.91
CA VAL A 138 -25.62 -74.39 9.53
C VAL A 138 -24.37 -74.26 8.66
N GLU A 139 -23.83 -75.38 8.16
CA GLU A 139 -22.69 -75.41 7.23
C GLU A 139 -22.97 -74.57 5.98
N LYS A 140 -24.15 -74.75 5.36
CA LYS A 140 -24.56 -73.91 4.23
C LYS A 140 -24.62 -72.43 4.61
N GLN A 141 -25.22 -72.07 5.74
CA GLN A 141 -25.31 -70.67 6.17
C GLN A 141 -23.95 -70.04 6.46
N LEU A 142 -22.97 -70.82 6.94
CA LEU A 142 -21.58 -70.35 7.11
C LEU A 142 -20.88 -70.14 5.75
N VAL A 143 -21.10 -71.01 4.77
CA VAL A 143 -20.59 -70.86 3.40
C VAL A 143 -21.23 -69.65 2.69
N ASP A 144 -22.55 -69.50 2.79
CA ASP A 144 -23.28 -68.34 2.27
C ASP A 144 -22.77 -67.04 2.91
N GLN A 145 -22.43 -67.07 4.21
CA GLN A 145 -21.89 -65.92 4.95
C GLN A 145 -20.43 -65.56 4.58
N ASP A 146 -19.50 -66.52 4.44
CA ASP A 146 -18.14 -66.18 3.96
C ASP A 146 -18.17 -65.67 2.51
N ALA A 147 -19.06 -66.20 1.66
CA ALA A 147 -19.25 -65.68 0.30
C ALA A 147 -19.69 -64.21 0.30
N LEU A 148 -20.62 -63.82 1.17
CA LEU A 148 -21.03 -62.42 1.37
C LEU A 148 -19.88 -61.56 1.92
N LEU A 149 -19.21 -62.00 2.98
CA LEU A 149 -18.07 -61.29 3.59
C LEU A 149 -16.88 -61.17 2.63
N LYS A 150 -16.70 -62.13 1.71
CA LYS A 150 -15.72 -62.06 0.61
C LYS A 150 -16.14 -61.00 -0.40
N GLY A 151 -17.39 -61.01 -0.85
CA GLY A 151 -17.95 -59.99 -1.74
C GLY A 151 -17.95 -58.57 -1.14
N GLU A 152 -17.97 -58.43 0.18
CA GLU A 152 -17.75 -57.16 0.88
C GLU A 152 -16.27 -56.78 0.91
N ARG A 153 -15.37 -57.68 1.33
CA ARG A 153 -13.91 -57.44 1.32
C ARG A 153 -13.40 -57.04 -0.07
N ASP A 154 -13.88 -57.69 -1.13
CA ASP A 154 -13.46 -57.41 -2.50
C ASP A 154 -14.04 -56.09 -3.03
N ARG A 155 -15.28 -55.72 -2.65
CA ARG A 155 -15.84 -54.37 -2.90
C ARG A 155 -15.03 -53.29 -2.19
N SER A 156 -14.78 -53.44 -0.88
CA SER A 156 -13.98 -52.49 -0.11
C SER A 156 -12.55 -52.34 -0.65
N ARG A 157 -11.95 -53.43 -1.16
CA ARG A 157 -10.64 -53.36 -1.84
C ARG A 157 -10.71 -52.55 -3.15
N ALA A 158 -11.77 -52.72 -3.94
CA ALA A 158 -11.98 -51.96 -5.17
C ALA A 158 -12.25 -50.46 -4.88
N GLU A 159 -13.03 -50.15 -3.85
CA GLU A 159 -13.27 -48.78 -3.39
C GLU A 159 -11.98 -48.12 -2.89
N LEU A 160 -11.16 -48.82 -2.09
CA LEU A 160 -9.85 -48.34 -1.66
C LEU A 160 -8.92 -48.07 -2.85
N ALA A 161 -8.86 -48.97 -3.84
CA ALA A 161 -8.06 -48.75 -5.05
C ALA A 161 -8.54 -47.52 -5.86
N ALA A 162 -9.85 -47.31 -5.96
CA ALA A 162 -10.43 -46.12 -6.60
C ALA A 162 -10.16 -44.83 -5.81
N VAL A 163 -10.11 -44.89 -4.48
CA VAL A 163 -9.71 -43.76 -3.62
C VAL A 163 -8.22 -43.43 -3.80
N THR A 164 -7.34 -44.43 -3.83
CA THR A 164 -5.90 -44.22 -4.11
C THR A 164 -5.69 -43.57 -5.48
N SER A 165 -6.33 -44.09 -6.53
CA SER A 165 -6.21 -43.51 -7.88
C SER A 165 -6.71 -42.06 -7.96
N ARG A 166 -7.74 -41.70 -7.18
CA ARG A 166 -8.18 -40.30 -7.03
C ARG A 166 -7.17 -39.44 -6.25
N LEU A 167 -6.48 -40.00 -5.26
CA LEU A 167 -5.42 -39.32 -4.52
C LEU A 167 -4.22 -39.01 -5.43
N ASP A 168 -3.84 -39.96 -6.29
CA ASP A 168 -2.79 -39.77 -7.30
C ASP A 168 -3.16 -38.67 -8.31
N GLN A 169 -4.42 -38.66 -8.78
CA GLN A 169 -4.95 -37.60 -9.64
C GLN A 169 -4.94 -36.22 -8.96
N VAL A 170 -5.36 -36.13 -7.69
CA VAL A 170 -5.31 -34.89 -6.91
C VAL A 170 -3.86 -34.41 -6.74
N THR A 171 -2.92 -35.31 -6.48
CA THR A 171 -1.49 -34.99 -6.36
C THR A 171 -0.95 -34.43 -7.67
N SER A 172 -1.22 -35.10 -8.80
CA SER A 172 -0.82 -34.62 -10.13
C SER A 172 -1.45 -33.25 -10.49
N HIS A 173 -2.69 -33.00 -10.08
CA HIS A 173 -3.33 -31.69 -10.22
C HIS A 173 -2.66 -30.61 -9.35
N ILE A 174 -2.23 -30.95 -8.13
CA ILE A 174 -1.49 -30.02 -7.26
C ILE A 174 -0.15 -29.65 -7.92
N ASP A 175 0.62 -30.62 -8.42
CA ASP A 175 1.90 -30.37 -9.10
C ASP A 175 1.72 -29.50 -10.35
N ALA A 176 0.68 -29.76 -11.15
CA ALA A 176 0.34 -28.96 -12.32
C ALA A 176 -0.04 -27.52 -11.93
N ILE A 177 -0.78 -27.32 -10.83
CA ILE A 177 -1.11 -25.99 -10.31
C ILE A 177 0.15 -25.27 -9.81
N GLN A 178 1.02 -25.95 -9.04
CA GLN A 178 2.28 -25.37 -8.56
C GLN A 178 3.16 -24.90 -9.73
N LYS A 179 3.32 -25.74 -10.76
CA LYS A 179 4.06 -25.37 -11.98
C LYS A 179 3.44 -24.16 -12.67
N ASN A 180 2.13 -24.16 -12.89
CA ASN A 180 1.44 -23.06 -13.56
C ASN A 180 1.55 -21.74 -12.79
N VAL A 181 1.51 -21.78 -11.45
CA VAL A 181 1.73 -20.61 -10.59
C VAL A 181 3.17 -20.11 -10.69
N LEU A 182 4.16 -21.02 -10.66
CA LEU A 182 5.58 -20.66 -10.75
C LEU A 182 5.93 -20.05 -12.13
N ASP A 183 5.45 -20.64 -13.21
CA ASP A 183 5.51 -20.11 -14.58
C ASP A 183 4.89 -18.71 -14.67
N ALA A 184 3.71 -18.50 -14.08
CA ALA A 184 3.00 -17.23 -14.09
C ALA A 184 3.71 -16.16 -13.25
N MET A 185 4.26 -16.53 -12.09
CA MET A 185 5.07 -15.64 -11.25
C MET A 185 6.36 -15.21 -11.96
N GLN A 186 7.08 -16.15 -12.59
CA GLN A 186 8.27 -15.82 -13.39
C GLN A 186 7.93 -14.88 -14.55
N LYS A 187 6.92 -15.21 -15.37
CA LYS A 187 6.47 -14.35 -16.49
C LYS A 187 6.06 -12.96 -16.02
N THR A 188 5.32 -12.87 -14.91
CA THR A 188 4.89 -11.58 -14.33
C THR A 188 6.09 -10.78 -13.81
N THR A 189 7.07 -11.44 -13.18
CA THR A 189 8.30 -10.80 -12.67
C THR A 189 9.15 -10.25 -13.81
N THR A 190 9.37 -11.03 -14.88
CA THR A 190 10.11 -10.58 -16.06
C THR A 190 9.43 -9.41 -16.77
N VAL A 191 8.10 -9.46 -16.95
CA VAL A 191 7.34 -8.36 -17.57
C VAL A 191 7.31 -7.12 -16.68
N LEU A 192 7.30 -7.28 -15.35
CA LEU A 192 7.39 -6.16 -14.41
C LEU A 192 8.77 -5.52 -14.44
N ALA A 193 9.85 -6.31 -14.43
CA ALA A 193 11.23 -5.82 -14.55
C ALA A 193 11.39 -5.01 -15.85
N GLN A 194 11.04 -5.57 -17.00
CA GLN A 194 11.08 -4.87 -18.29
C GLN A 194 10.29 -3.55 -18.31
N LYS A 195 9.17 -3.46 -17.59
CA LYS A 195 8.36 -2.23 -17.43
C LYS A 195 8.95 -1.23 -16.44
N VAL A 196 9.72 -1.68 -15.46
CA VAL A 196 10.48 -0.82 -14.55
C VAL A 196 11.71 -0.27 -15.28
N ASP A 197 12.48 -1.13 -15.95
CA ASP A 197 13.68 -0.76 -16.69
C ASP A 197 13.38 0.28 -17.78
N SER A 198 12.33 0.04 -18.60
CA SER A 198 11.89 1.02 -19.61
C SER A 198 11.40 2.33 -19.00
N ARG A 199 10.72 2.31 -17.85
CA ARG A 199 10.36 3.54 -17.12
C ARG A 199 11.56 4.27 -16.56
N LEU A 200 12.58 3.56 -16.06
CA LEU A 200 13.81 4.17 -15.55
C LEU A 200 14.59 4.83 -16.69
N ASP A 201 14.73 4.16 -17.83
CA ASP A 201 15.35 4.71 -19.05
C ASP A 201 14.59 5.97 -19.56
N ASP A 202 13.26 5.93 -19.60
CA ASP A 202 12.45 7.12 -19.95
C ASP A 202 12.55 8.26 -18.91
N GLN A 203 12.60 7.94 -17.62
CA GLN A 203 12.85 8.94 -16.57
C GLN A 203 14.27 9.53 -16.67
N GLN A 204 15.26 8.73 -17.04
CA GLN A 204 16.65 9.17 -17.20
C GLN A 204 16.83 10.07 -18.43
N LYS A 205 16.13 9.78 -19.55
CA LYS A 205 16.00 10.70 -20.69
C LYS A 205 15.32 12.01 -20.30
N LEU A 206 14.25 11.96 -19.51
CA LEU A 206 13.55 13.16 -19.02
C LEU A 206 14.45 14.00 -18.10
N LEU A 207 15.20 13.38 -17.19
CA LEU A 207 16.18 14.06 -16.34
C LEU A 207 17.26 14.75 -17.17
N HIS A 208 17.85 14.06 -18.16
CA HIS A 208 18.85 14.66 -19.05
C HIS A 208 18.28 15.80 -19.91
N GLY A 209 17.02 15.69 -20.35
CA GLY A 209 16.31 16.77 -21.03
C GLY A 209 16.02 17.98 -20.13
N LEU A 210 15.76 17.77 -18.84
CA LEU A 210 15.62 18.84 -17.85
C LEU A 210 16.96 19.50 -17.52
N GLU A 211 18.03 18.71 -17.40
CA GLU A 211 19.41 19.18 -17.20
C GLU A 211 19.87 20.06 -18.38
N THR A 212 19.62 19.62 -19.62
CA THR A 212 19.87 20.41 -20.84
C THR A 212 19.08 21.73 -20.82
N ARG A 213 17.80 21.71 -20.41
CA ARG A 213 17.01 22.95 -20.24
C ARG A 213 17.58 23.85 -19.14
N SER A 214 18.07 23.29 -18.05
CA SER A 214 18.70 24.05 -16.98
C SER A 214 19.97 24.76 -17.46
N GLN A 215 20.81 24.07 -18.25
CA GLN A 215 21.99 24.68 -18.89
C GLN A 215 21.60 25.83 -19.82
N ASN A 216 20.57 25.65 -20.65
CA ASN A 216 20.04 26.71 -21.51
C ASN A 216 19.49 27.90 -20.72
N ILE A 217 18.85 27.68 -19.56
CA ILE A 217 18.38 28.75 -18.67
C ILE A 217 19.57 29.52 -18.08
N THR A 218 20.62 28.84 -17.61
CA THR A 218 21.85 29.49 -17.13
C THR A 218 22.54 30.31 -18.22
N GLN A 219 22.52 29.82 -19.47
CA GLN A 219 23.05 30.57 -20.63
C GLN A 219 22.21 31.82 -20.95
N LEU A 220 20.88 31.72 -20.86
CA LEU A 220 19.97 32.86 -21.03
C LEU A 220 20.11 33.89 -19.91
N ASP A 221 20.33 33.46 -18.66
CA ASP A 221 20.61 34.37 -17.54
C ASP A 221 21.94 35.12 -17.74
N ALA A 222 22.99 34.42 -18.17
CA ALA A 222 24.26 35.04 -18.54
C ALA A 222 24.10 36.06 -19.70
N GLN A 223 23.28 35.75 -20.72
CA GLN A 223 22.96 36.69 -21.80
C GLN A 223 22.16 37.89 -21.30
N ASN A 224 21.15 37.69 -20.45
CA ASN A 224 20.37 38.77 -19.84
C ASN A 224 21.24 39.68 -18.97
N LYS A 225 22.23 39.12 -18.25
CA LYS A 225 23.21 39.91 -17.48
C LYS A 225 24.10 40.75 -18.39
N VAL A 226 24.62 40.18 -19.48
CA VAL A 226 25.40 40.95 -20.48
C VAL A 226 24.56 42.05 -21.12
N LEU A 227 23.28 41.80 -21.40
CA LEU A 227 22.35 42.80 -21.90
C LEU A 227 22.06 43.89 -20.85
N ALA A 228 21.90 43.54 -19.57
CA ALA A 228 21.75 44.50 -18.49
C ALA A 228 23.00 45.37 -18.31
N ASP A 229 24.20 44.80 -18.39
CA ASP A 229 25.48 45.55 -18.39
C ASP A 229 25.59 46.50 -19.60
N GLN A 230 25.07 46.10 -20.78
CA GLN A 230 25.00 46.96 -21.96
C GLN A 230 23.99 48.10 -21.78
N VAL A 231 22.80 47.83 -21.27
CA VAL A 231 21.77 48.84 -20.96
C VAL A 231 22.28 49.82 -19.90
N ALA A 232 22.98 49.35 -18.86
CA ALA A 232 23.60 50.20 -17.86
C ALA A 232 24.65 51.13 -18.49
N LYS A 233 25.58 50.60 -19.30
CA LYS A 233 26.58 51.39 -20.03
C LYS A 233 25.96 52.41 -20.99
N PHE A 234 24.89 52.04 -21.69
CA PHE A 234 24.14 52.96 -22.56
C PHE A 234 23.44 54.07 -21.76
N SER A 235 22.83 53.73 -20.62
CA SER A 235 22.21 54.72 -19.73
C SER A 235 23.23 55.71 -19.16
N GLN A 236 24.42 55.24 -18.79
CA GLN A 236 25.53 56.10 -18.37
C GLN A 236 25.99 57.00 -19.51
N ALA A 237 26.17 56.46 -20.72
CA ALA A 237 26.55 57.26 -21.89
C ALA A 237 25.51 58.35 -22.23
N LEU A 238 24.21 58.11 -21.98
CA LEU A 238 23.17 59.14 -22.09
C LEU A 238 23.26 60.22 -21.00
N VAL A 239 23.64 59.85 -19.76
CA VAL A 239 23.91 60.80 -18.68
C VAL A 239 25.15 61.65 -19.00
N ASP A 240 26.23 61.02 -19.42
CA ASP A 240 27.49 61.69 -19.82
C ASP A 240 27.24 62.64 -21.00
N PHE A 241 26.48 62.21 -22.00
CA PHE A 241 26.07 63.04 -23.15
C PHE A 241 25.20 64.23 -22.71
N LYS A 242 24.23 64.02 -21.80
CA LYS A 242 23.42 65.11 -21.22
C LYS A 242 24.29 66.11 -20.46
N GLN A 243 25.28 65.63 -19.70
CA GLN A 243 26.21 66.50 -18.98
C GLN A 243 27.14 67.27 -19.93
N ALA A 244 27.59 66.64 -21.01
CA ALA A 244 28.35 67.29 -22.07
C ALA A 244 27.53 68.37 -22.81
N LEU A 245 26.23 68.15 -23.02
CA LEU A 245 25.29 69.17 -23.53
C LEU A 245 25.08 70.32 -22.54
N SER A 246 24.98 70.06 -21.24
CA SER A 246 24.91 71.12 -20.20
C SER A 246 26.18 71.99 -20.24
N GLY A 247 27.35 71.34 -20.18
CA GLY A 247 28.64 72.03 -20.26
C GLY A 247 28.92 72.68 -21.62
N LEU A 248 28.19 72.33 -22.68
CA LEU A 248 28.18 73.08 -23.94
C LEU A 248 27.28 74.31 -23.85
N GLY A 249 26.08 74.19 -23.28
CA GLY A 249 25.17 75.31 -23.02
C GLY A 249 25.81 76.37 -22.11
N GLU A 250 26.47 75.95 -21.04
CA GLU A 250 27.25 76.84 -20.16
C GLU A 250 28.36 77.58 -20.92
N ARG A 251 29.11 76.89 -21.79
CA ARG A 251 30.13 77.53 -22.64
C ARG A 251 29.52 78.50 -23.67
N VAL A 252 28.35 78.20 -24.23
CA VAL A 252 27.63 79.12 -25.12
C VAL A 252 27.17 80.37 -24.37
N VAL A 253 26.68 80.24 -23.13
CA VAL A 253 26.31 81.38 -22.27
C VAL A 253 27.54 82.21 -21.88
N GLN A 254 28.66 81.56 -21.53
CA GLN A 254 29.94 82.25 -21.27
C GLN A 254 30.45 82.99 -22.52
N GLN A 255 30.31 82.40 -23.72
CA GLN A 255 30.73 83.02 -24.98
C GLN A 255 29.82 84.20 -25.35
N ASP A 256 28.51 84.11 -25.14
CA ASP A 256 27.56 85.22 -25.29
C ASP A 256 27.87 86.37 -24.31
N GLN A 257 28.18 86.07 -23.05
CA GLN A 257 28.64 87.07 -22.07
C GLN A 257 29.96 87.72 -22.47
N ALA A 258 30.93 86.96 -22.98
CA ALA A 258 32.20 87.48 -23.48
C ALA A 258 32.02 88.36 -24.72
N VAL A 259 31.14 87.99 -25.66
CA VAL A 259 30.78 88.80 -26.82
C VAL A 259 30.09 90.10 -26.39
N LYS A 260 29.19 90.06 -25.40
CA LYS A 260 28.55 91.26 -24.83
C LYS A 260 29.55 92.20 -24.16
N HIS A 261 30.51 91.66 -23.40
CA HIS A 261 31.59 92.45 -22.81
C HIS A 261 32.48 93.09 -23.89
N LEU A 262 32.84 92.32 -24.93
CA LEU A 262 33.64 92.83 -26.05
C LEU A 262 32.90 93.94 -26.81
N ALA A 263 31.60 93.77 -27.07
CA ALA A 263 30.76 94.79 -27.70
C ALA A 263 30.70 96.09 -26.88
N ALA A 264 30.48 95.99 -25.56
CA ALA A 264 30.49 97.15 -24.67
C ALA A 264 31.87 97.83 -24.60
N THR A 265 32.96 97.07 -24.70
CA THR A 265 34.34 97.61 -24.77
C THR A 265 34.54 98.38 -26.08
N ILE A 266 34.09 97.83 -27.21
CA ILE A 266 34.14 98.49 -28.52
C ILE A 266 33.28 99.77 -28.54
N GLU A 267 32.11 99.78 -27.92
CA GLU A 267 31.24 100.96 -27.80
C GLU A 267 31.90 102.07 -26.95
N GLN A 268 32.55 101.68 -25.84
CA GLN A 268 33.34 102.60 -25.02
C GLN A 268 34.55 103.17 -25.79
N ASP A 269 35.30 102.34 -26.52
CA ASP A 269 36.45 102.76 -27.31
C ASP A 269 36.05 103.66 -28.49
N MET A 270 34.95 103.35 -29.18
CA MET A 270 34.39 104.21 -30.23
C MET A 270 33.93 105.56 -29.66
N THR A 271 33.32 105.57 -28.47
CA THR A 271 32.95 106.81 -27.76
C THR A 271 34.18 107.64 -27.36
N ALA A 272 35.27 106.99 -26.94
CA ALA A 272 36.53 107.65 -26.62
C ALA A 272 37.26 108.16 -27.86
N LEU A 273 37.18 107.44 -28.98
CA LEU A 273 37.73 107.82 -30.29
C LEU A 273 36.96 108.99 -30.90
N GLY A 274 35.62 109.02 -30.77
CA GLY A 274 34.78 110.16 -31.12
C GLY A 274 35.23 111.42 -30.38
N LYS A 275 35.27 111.39 -29.04
CA LYS A 275 35.75 112.51 -28.21
C LYS A 275 37.16 112.98 -28.56
N ARG A 276 38.07 112.06 -28.94
CA ARG A 276 39.41 112.39 -29.44
C ARG A 276 39.38 113.08 -30.81
N THR A 277 38.47 112.66 -31.68
CA THR A 277 38.26 113.26 -33.01
C THR A 277 37.66 114.66 -32.91
N ASP A 278 36.66 114.84 -32.04
CA ASP A 278 36.05 116.14 -31.75
C ASP A 278 37.09 117.13 -31.18
N ALA A 279 37.91 116.67 -30.23
CA ALA A 279 39.00 117.46 -29.66
C ALA A 279 40.10 117.81 -30.68
N LEU A 280 40.37 116.92 -31.65
CA LEU A 280 41.31 117.18 -32.73
C LEU A 280 40.73 118.18 -33.75
N ALA A 281 39.45 118.06 -34.09
CA ALA A 281 38.76 119.01 -34.97
C ALA A 281 38.73 120.43 -34.35
N GLY A 282 38.33 120.54 -33.08
CA GLY A 282 38.37 121.82 -32.35
C GLY A 282 39.78 122.41 -32.22
N LYS A 283 40.82 121.58 -32.19
CA LYS A 283 42.21 122.05 -32.27
C LYS A 283 42.56 122.56 -33.69
N ILE A 284 42.17 121.83 -34.74
CA ILE A 284 42.39 122.24 -36.13
C ILE A 284 41.70 123.59 -36.40
N ASP A 285 40.48 123.82 -35.89
CA ASP A 285 39.80 125.11 -36.02
C ASP A 285 40.52 126.24 -35.25
N ALA A 286 41.10 125.95 -34.08
CA ALA A 286 41.92 126.91 -33.36
C ALA A 286 43.24 127.24 -34.10
N ASP A 287 43.95 126.23 -34.61
CA ASP A 287 45.19 126.40 -35.38
C ASP A 287 44.91 127.13 -36.72
N ASN A 288 43.77 126.85 -37.37
CA ASN A 288 43.28 127.58 -38.55
C ASN A 288 42.99 129.06 -38.22
N LYS A 289 42.35 129.35 -37.09
CA LYS A 289 42.06 130.72 -36.63
C LYS A 289 43.35 131.51 -36.37
N VAL A 290 44.33 130.91 -35.69
CA VAL A 290 45.66 131.52 -35.48
C VAL A 290 46.37 131.76 -36.82
N THR A 291 46.26 130.82 -37.76
CA THR A 291 46.82 130.97 -39.12
C THR A 291 46.17 132.12 -39.89
N ALA A 292 44.84 132.28 -39.79
CA ALA A 292 44.12 133.39 -40.40
C ALA A 292 44.46 134.75 -39.76
N GLU A 293 44.63 134.80 -38.43
CA GLU A 293 45.11 135.99 -37.71
C GLU A 293 46.53 136.37 -38.16
N HIS A 294 47.44 135.40 -38.27
CA HIS A 294 48.79 135.62 -38.78
C HIS A 294 48.79 136.12 -40.23
N PHE A 295 47.96 135.54 -41.11
CA PHE A 295 47.86 135.96 -42.51
C PHE A 295 47.37 137.41 -42.65
N ASN A 296 46.41 137.84 -41.80
CA ASN A 296 45.97 139.23 -41.76
C ASN A 296 47.07 140.19 -41.30
N GLU A 297 47.93 139.79 -40.36
CA GLU A 297 49.03 140.62 -39.88
C GLU A 297 50.18 140.71 -40.90
N VAL A 298 50.47 139.64 -41.63
CA VAL A 298 51.34 139.69 -42.82
C VAL A 298 50.77 140.65 -43.88
N ASN A 299 49.45 140.63 -44.10
CA ASN A 299 48.82 141.54 -45.08
C ASN A 299 48.92 143.02 -44.63
N ARG A 300 48.86 143.30 -43.32
CA ARG A 300 49.17 144.64 -42.77
C ARG A 300 50.63 145.04 -43.00
N SER A 301 51.59 144.13 -42.80
CA SER A 301 53.02 144.45 -42.98
C SER A 301 53.36 144.72 -44.44
N VAL A 302 52.77 143.99 -45.38
CA VAL A 302 52.88 144.29 -46.83
C VAL A 302 52.33 145.69 -47.15
N GLY A 303 51.17 146.04 -46.58
CA GLY A 303 50.58 147.38 -46.73
C GLY A 303 51.45 148.51 -46.17
N SER A 304 52.18 148.27 -45.06
CA SER A 304 53.09 149.27 -44.49
C SER A 304 54.37 149.44 -45.32
N VAL A 305 54.91 148.36 -45.90
CA VAL A 305 56.07 148.39 -46.81
C VAL A 305 55.74 149.15 -48.11
N ALA A 306 54.57 148.92 -48.70
CA ALA A 306 54.13 149.67 -49.89
C ALA A 306 54.10 151.20 -49.62
N LYS A 307 53.57 151.59 -48.46
CA LYS A 307 53.47 153.00 -48.05
C LYS A 307 54.82 153.63 -47.68
N ALA A 308 55.83 152.82 -47.35
CA ALA A 308 57.21 153.27 -47.16
C ALA A 308 57.91 153.56 -48.50
N LEU A 309 57.67 152.74 -49.52
CA LEU A 309 58.21 152.94 -50.88
C LEU A 309 57.67 154.21 -51.55
N GLU A 310 56.38 154.48 -51.42
CA GLU A 310 55.73 155.71 -51.92
C GLU A 310 56.37 156.99 -51.31
N ASN A 311 56.62 156.97 -50.00
CA ASN A 311 57.33 158.05 -49.28
C ASN A 311 58.82 158.17 -49.61
N ALA A 312 59.44 157.16 -50.22
CA ALA A 312 60.82 157.23 -50.71
C ALA A 312 60.88 157.91 -52.08
N GLY A 313 59.98 157.55 -53.01
CA GLY A 313 59.93 158.12 -54.36
C GLY A 313 59.80 159.64 -54.37
N GLY A 314 58.88 160.19 -53.56
CA GLY A 314 58.68 161.63 -53.45
C GLY A 314 59.90 162.44 -52.95
N LYS A 315 60.85 161.79 -52.26
CA LYS A 315 62.06 162.45 -51.73
C LYS A 315 63.24 162.50 -52.70
N PHE A 316 63.19 161.77 -53.81
CA PHE A 316 64.21 161.85 -54.85
C PHE A 316 63.96 163.04 -55.80
N VAL A 317 62.72 163.23 -56.25
CA VAL A 317 62.36 164.32 -57.18
C VAL A 317 62.72 165.70 -56.60
N SER A 318 62.33 165.98 -55.35
CA SER A 318 62.64 167.26 -54.68
C SER A 318 64.12 167.49 -54.37
N ARG A 319 65.00 166.53 -54.68
CA ARG A 319 66.46 166.65 -54.53
C ARG A 319 67.16 166.89 -55.88
N GLU A 320 66.50 166.59 -56.99
CA GLU A 320 67.00 166.87 -58.35
C GLU A 320 66.91 168.37 -58.65
N ASP A 321 65.76 169.00 -58.33
CA ASP A 321 65.51 170.45 -58.45
C ASP A 321 66.48 171.35 -57.63
N ASP A 322 67.10 170.84 -56.57
CA ASP A 322 68.11 171.58 -55.77
C ASP A 322 69.48 171.56 -56.44
N HIS A 323 69.82 170.49 -57.15
CA HIS A 323 71.12 170.34 -57.80
C HIS A 323 71.25 171.23 -59.04
N GLU A 324 70.18 171.40 -59.83
CA GLU A 324 70.18 172.23 -61.04
C GLU A 324 70.47 173.72 -60.73
N ARG A 325 69.76 174.30 -59.74
CA ARG A 325 69.90 175.71 -59.36
C ARG A 325 71.32 176.09 -58.93
N ARG A 326 72.06 175.14 -58.34
CA ARG A 326 73.41 175.37 -57.80
C ARG A 326 74.50 175.40 -58.88
N LEU A 327 74.19 174.97 -60.10
CA LEU A 327 75.06 175.06 -61.28
C LEU A 327 74.98 176.45 -61.96
N GLU A 328 73.79 177.09 -61.96
CA GLU A 328 73.65 178.45 -62.49
C GLU A 328 74.34 179.52 -61.63
N GLU A 329 74.37 179.31 -60.31
CA GLU A 329 74.93 180.28 -59.36
C GLU A 329 76.48 180.25 -59.36
N THR A 330 77.08 179.07 -59.31
CA THR A 330 78.54 178.88 -59.43
C THR A 330 79.11 179.38 -60.76
N THR A 331 78.30 179.37 -61.84
CA THR A 331 78.68 179.95 -63.14
C THR A 331 78.77 181.49 -63.10
N ARG A 332 77.99 182.17 -62.26
CA ARG A 332 78.06 183.64 -62.09
C ARG A 332 79.26 184.09 -61.28
N GLU A 333 79.62 183.35 -60.22
CA GLU A 333 80.78 183.68 -59.36
C GLU A 333 82.09 183.67 -60.14
N LEU A 334 82.26 182.72 -61.08
CA LEU A 334 83.46 182.61 -61.93
C LEU A 334 83.76 183.89 -62.74
N MET A 335 82.75 184.60 -63.24
CA MET A 335 82.95 185.87 -63.94
C MET A 335 83.39 187.01 -63.01
N HIS A 336 82.99 186.96 -61.74
CA HIS A 336 83.34 188.00 -60.76
C HIS A 336 84.81 187.89 -60.31
N VAL A 337 85.31 186.67 -60.11
CA VAL A 337 86.72 186.41 -59.75
C VAL A 337 87.68 186.88 -60.86
N GLN A 338 87.31 186.67 -62.13
CA GLN A 338 88.13 187.09 -63.28
C GLN A 338 88.46 188.59 -63.27
N ALA A 339 87.52 189.44 -62.83
CA ALA A 339 87.70 190.89 -62.74
C ALA A 339 88.59 191.33 -61.55
N GLN A 340 88.58 190.56 -60.45
CA GLN A 340 89.40 190.86 -59.27
C GLN A 340 90.89 190.60 -59.54
N ILE A 341 91.23 189.58 -60.34
CA ILE A 341 92.62 189.23 -60.68
C ILE A 341 93.37 190.41 -61.33
N GLN A 342 92.76 191.10 -62.29
CA GLN A 342 93.37 192.29 -62.93
C GLN A 342 93.57 193.47 -61.98
N THR A 343 92.86 193.50 -60.85
CA THR A 343 92.97 194.56 -59.83
C THR A 343 94.05 194.24 -58.79
N ILE A 344 94.33 192.96 -58.52
CA ILE A 344 95.31 192.50 -57.53
C ILE A 344 96.74 192.63 -58.06
N ASP A 345 96.98 192.29 -59.34
CA ASP A 345 98.33 192.27 -59.93
C ASP A 345 99.00 193.66 -59.86
N LYS A 346 98.23 194.71 -60.19
CA LYS A 346 98.62 196.13 -60.10
C LYS A 346 98.86 196.64 -58.67
N ASN A 347 98.59 195.82 -57.65
CA ASN A 347 98.78 196.14 -56.23
C ASN A 347 99.99 195.40 -55.63
N LEU A 348 100.45 194.30 -56.27
CA LEU A 348 101.60 193.51 -55.81
C LEU A 348 102.95 194.17 -56.08
N GLU A 349 103.08 194.99 -57.14
CA GLU A 349 104.26 195.84 -57.36
C GLU A 349 104.53 196.77 -56.16
N ASN A 350 103.48 197.27 -55.51
CA ASN A 350 103.59 198.18 -54.36
C ASN A 350 103.99 197.48 -53.05
N GLN A 351 103.69 196.18 -52.88
CA GLN A 351 104.00 195.46 -51.63
C GLN A 351 105.40 194.82 -51.61
N HIS A 352 106.07 194.73 -52.76
CA HIS A 352 107.48 194.30 -52.84
C HIS A 352 108.44 195.18 -52.02
N ALA A 353 108.05 196.42 -51.69
CA ALA A 353 108.82 197.33 -50.84
C ALA A 353 108.72 197.02 -49.33
N PHE A 354 107.68 196.34 -48.86
CA PHE A 354 107.34 196.28 -47.43
C PHE A 354 107.82 194.99 -46.72
N LEU A 355 107.67 193.82 -47.35
CA LEU A 355 107.96 192.54 -46.67
C LEU A 355 109.45 192.29 -46.39
N LYS A 356 110.35 192.99 -47.08
CA LYS A 356 111.80 193.03 -46.79
C LYS A 356 112.12 193.58 -45.38
N GLN A 357 111.14 194.19 -44.72
CA GLN A 357 111.28 194.78 -43.38
C GLN A 357 110.74 193.88 -42.24
N VAL A 358 110.04 192.79 -42.55
CA VAL A 358 109.44 191.86 -41.55
C VAL A 358 110.29 190.61 -41.31
N GLU A 359 111.08 190.20 -42.31
CA GLU A 359 112.01 189.04 -42.26
C GLU A 359 113.00 189.10 -41.08
N GLN A 360 113.28 190.28 -40.53
CA GLN A 360 114.30 190.49 -39.52
C GLN A 360 113.88 190.19 -38.06
N HIS A 361 112.59 189.99 -37.74
CA HIS A 361 112.13 190.24 -36.36
C HIS A 361 111.53 189.08 -35.51
N LEU A 362 111.00 187.99 -36.08
CA LEU A 362 110.33 186.94 -35.27
C LEU A 362 110.72 185.49 -35.58
N THR A 363 112.02 185.23 -35.66
CA THR A 363 112.65 183.90 -35.61
C THR A 363 112.51 183.19 -34.23
N ALA A 364 111.62 183.64 -33.34
CA ALA A 364 111.81 183.56 -31.88
C ALA A 364 110.83 182.69 -31.05
N LEU A 365 109.69 182.19 -31.56
CA LEU A 365 108.62 181.55 -30.73
C LEU A 365 107.97 180.27 -31.35
N ARG A 366 107.98 179.10 -30.65
CA ARG A 366 107.42 177.74 -31.01
C ARG A 366 106.98 176.88 -29.72
N THR A 367 105.99 175.87 -29.73
CA THR A 367 105.76 174.55 -28.86
C THR A 367 104.41 174.16 -27.94
N SER A 368 103.62 172.91 -27.94
CA SER A 368 102.79 171.96 -26.85
C SER A 368 101.19 171.16 -26.77
N ALA A 369 100.67 169.78 -26.39
CA ALA A 369 99.20 168.94 -25.97
C ALA A 369 98.63 167.21 -25.77
N ALA A 370 97.43 166.51 -25.11
CA ALA A 370 96.45 165.07 -25.22
C ALA A 370 95.70 163.77 -24.15
N GLN A 371 94.47 162.87 -24.22
CA GLN A 371 93.83 161.36 -23.58
C GLN A 371 92.16 160.71 -23.29
N ARG A 372 91.30 159.51 -22.83
CA ARG A 372 90.86 157.89 -22.39
C ARG A 372 89.23 157.23 -21.94
N ILE A 373 88.40 156.02 -21.50
CA ILE A 373 87.97 154.35 -21.26
C ILE A 373 86.45 153.69 -20.50
N GLU A 374 85.60 152.46 -20.13
CA GLU A 374 85.07 150.80 -20.10
C GLU A 374 83.58 149.97 -19.42
N GLN A 375 83.10 148.53 -19.30
CA GLN A 375 81.65 147.65 -18.89
C GLN A 375 81.20 145.96 -18.35
N ALA A 376 79.91 145.24 -17.99
CA ALA A 376 79.39 143.66 -17.47
C ALA A 376 77.79 142.80 -17.17
N PRO A 377 77.38 141.37 -16.79
CA PRO A 377 75.97 140.37 -16.67
C PRO A 377 75.40 138.93 -15.68
N VAL A 378 74.17 138.03 -15.68
CA VAL A 378 73.48 136.72 -14.76
C VAL A 378 72.20 135.45 -15.01
N VAL A 379 71.61 134.31 -14.18
CA VAL A 379 70.51 132.96 -14.34
C VAL A 379 69.55 131.92 -13.20
N ALA A 380 68.64 130.71 -13.33
CA ALA A 380 67.59 129.72 -12.38
C ALA A 380 66.84 128.06 -12.51
N GLU A 381 65.82 127.27 -11.71
CA GLU A 381 65.20 125.65 -11.58
C GLU A 381 63.71 124.84 -10.92
N ALA A 382 63.26 123.40 -10.75
CA ALA A 382 61.86 122.45 -10.35
C ALA A 382 61.61 120.88 -9.50
N THR A 383 60.65 119.72 -9.20
CA THR A 383 59.23 118.75 -9.32
C THR A 383 58.61 117.37 -8.30
N PRO A 384 57.44 116.39 -8.40
CA PRO A 384 56.58 115.26 -7.43
C PRO A 384 55.78 113.65 -7.62
N LEU A 385 54.88 112.80 -6.74
CA LEU A 385 54.24 111.19 -6.70
C LEU A 385 52.84 110.35 -5.91
N PRO A 386 52.34 108.91 -5.89
CA PRO A 386 50.99 107.95 -5.43
C PRO A 386 50.82 106.35 -4.63
N GLN A 387 49.89 105.20 -4.27
CA GLN A 387 48.49 104.19 -4.29
C GLN A 387 48.00 102.94 -3.11
N ALA A 388 47.12 101.74 -2.81
CA ALA A 388 45.98 100.50 -3.08
C ALA A 388 45.13 99.48 -1.85
N VAL A 389 44.31 98.24 -1.55
CA VAL A 389 43.56 96.71 -1.84
C VAL A 389 42.39 95.75 -0.86
N PRO A 390 41.74 94.39 -1.00
CA PRO A 390 40.46 93.47 -0.33
C PRO A 390 40.15 91.75 0.11
N ALA A 391 38.91 90.97 0.51
CA ALA A 391 38.53 89.41 1.12
C ALA A 391 37.04 88.39 1.24
N PRO A 392 36.76 87.02 1.82
CA PRO A 392 35.55 85.80 1.83
C PRO A 392 34.85 84.76 3.11
N VAL A 393 34.04 83.52 3.43
CA VAL A 393 33.27 82.00 3.15
C VAL A 393 32.13 81.02 4.16
N PRO A 394 31.48 79.66 4.01
CA PRO A 394 30.28 78.68 4.73
C PRO A 394 30.17 76.93 5.04
N ALA A 395 29.26 75.77 5.43
CA ALA A 395 27.80 75.01 5.91
C ALA A 395 27.47 73.31 6.42
N PRO A 396 26.23 72.53 6.84
CA PRO A 396 25.82 71.07 7.61
C PRO A 396 24.49 69.86 7.50
N ALA A 397 24.13 68.61 8.28
CA ALA A 397 22.94 67.38 8.25
C ALA A 397 22.43 66.07 9.39
N VAL A 398 21.39 64.97 9.33
CA VAL A 398 20.76 63.76 10.38
C VAL A 398 19.63 62.37 10.19
N GLU A 399 19.22 61.21 11.07
CA GLU A 399 18.14 59.87 11.05
C GLU A 399 17.64 58.73 12.35
N THR A 400 16.87 57.48 12.72
CA THR A 400 15.79 56.15 12.56
C THR A 400 15.27 55.01 13.85
N VAL A 401 14.50 53.75 14.21
CA VAL A 401 13.41 52.44 14.01
C VAL A 401 12.84 51.18 15.18
N PRO A 402 11.83 50.07 15.14
CA PRO A 402 11.06 48.98 16.21
C PRO A 402 10.29 47.35 16.11
N SER A 403 9.69 46.39 17.12
CA SER A 403 8.79 44.93 17.10
C SER A 403 8.14 43.82 18.35
N SER A 404 7.24 42.60 18.34
CA SER A 404 6.66 41.44 19.45
C SER A 404 5.55 40.02 19.37
N THR A 405 5.20 38.89 20.29
CA THR A 405 4.07 37.57 20.35
C THR A 405 3.72 36.24 21.51
N ALA A 406 2.62 35.22 21.66
CA ALA A 406 2.27 33.85 22.64
C ALA A 406 0.92 32.67 22.75
N ALA A 407 0.72 31.35 23.47
CA ALA A 407 -0.56 30.25 23.78
C ALA A 407 -0.70 28.67 24.62
N VAL A 408 -1.85 27.78 25.08
CA VAL A 408 -2.09 26.20 25.69
C VAL A 408 -3.53 25.24 26.22
N THR A 409 -3.74 23.85 26.76
CA THR A 409 -5.04 22.74 27.00
C THR A 409 -5.63 21.55 28.24
N PRO A 410 -6.11 20.12 28.28
CA PRO A 410 -7.35 19.17 28.98
C PRO A 410 -7.51 17.65 29.91
N ARG A 411 -8.64 16.66 30.11
CA ARG A 411 -9.07 15.44 31.24
C ARG A 411 -9.86 13.94 31.09
N ALA A 412 -9.86 12.90 32.07
CA ALA A 412 -10.74 11.61 32.27
C ALA A 412 -10.91 10.87 33.71
N GLU A 413 -11.99 10.06 34.09
CA GLU A 413 -12.17 9.49 35.51
C GLU A 413 -13.20 8.35 35.98
N ASN A 414 -14.15 7.78 35.20
CA ASN A 414 -15.39 7.10 35.76
C ASN A 414 -15.58 5.60 35.41
N ARG A 415 -15.57 4.64 36.38
CA ARG A 415 -15.63 3.17 36.06
C ARG A 415 -16.56 2.24 36.88
N SER A 416 -16.88 2.50 38.16
CA SER A 416 -17.75 1.59 38.95
C SER A 416 -19.24 1.83 38.74
N ALA A 417 -19.65 3.11 38.67
CA ALA A 417 -21.02 3.49 38.32
C ALA A 417 -21.39 3.06 36.89
N ALA A 418 -20.40 2.96 36.00
CA ALA A 418 -20.58 2.48 34.62
C ALA A 418 -21.24 1.10 34.60
N LEU A 419 -20.68 0.07 35.26
CA LEU A 419 -21.15 -1.32 35.16
C LEU A 419 -22.63 -1.54 35.54
N MET A 420 -23.24 -0.67 36.36
CA MET A 420 -24.68 -0.69 36.64
C MET A 420 -25.48 -0.03 35.51
N ALA A 421 -25.01 1.12 35.02
CA ALA A 421 -25.60 1.84 33.89
C ALA A 421 -25.48 1.06 32.55
N ASP A 422 -24.38 0.32 32.35
CA ASP A 422 -24.19 -0.66 31.27
C ASP A 422 -25.44 -1.57 31.18
N ARG A 423 -25.77 -2.21 32.30
CA ARG A 423 -26.84 -3.19 32.38
C ARG A 423 -28.21 -2.57 32.13
N GLU A 424 -28.50 -1.43 32.75
CA GLU A 424 -29.77 -0.71 32.55
C GLU A 424 -29.95 -0.28 31.09
N SER A 425 -28.92 0.30 30.48
CA SER A 425 -28.93 0.75 29.08
C SER A 425 -29.13 -0.41 28.10
N TYR A 426 -28.49 -1.55 28.36
CA TYR A 426 -28.67 -2.79 27.60
C TYR A 426 -30.09 -3.37 27.75
N GLU A 427 -30.61 -3.53 28.97
CA GLU A 427 -31.94 -4.11 29.22
C GLU A 427 -33.07 -3.24 28.66
N ARG A 428 -32.94 -1.91 28.76
CA ARG A 428 -33.83 -0.93 28.12
C ARG A 428 -33.84 -1.05 26.59
N THR A 429 -32.68 -1.22 25.97
CA THR A 429 -32.55 -1.38 24.52
C THR A 429 -33.08 -2.73 24.03
N LEU A 430 -32.81 -3.80 24.78
CA LEU A 430 -33.32 -5.14 24.51
C LEU A 430 -34.85 -5.22 24.63
N THR A 431 -35.47 -4.35 25.43
CA THR A 431 -36.93 -4.21 25.51
C THR A 431 -37.49 -3.67 24.19
N ARG A 432 -36.95 -2.56 23.66
CA ARG A 432 -37.33 -2.02 22.33
C ARG A 432 -37.23 -3.05 21.20
N PHE A 433 -36.19 -3.90 21.23
CA PHE A 433 -36.04 -4.98 20.26
C PHE A 433 -37.19 -6.01 20.33
N LYS A 434 -37.62 -6.39 21.54
CA LYS A 434 -38.77 -7.28 21.77
C LYS A 434 -40.09 -6.64 21.36
N ASP A 435 -40.22 -5.33 21.57
CA ASP A 435 -41.40 -4.53 21.18
C ASP A 435 -41.51 -4.33 19.65
N GLY A 436 -40.50 -4.75 18.88
CA GLY A 436 -40.45 -4.63 17.42
C GLY A 436 -39.88 -3.31 16.91
N ASP A 437 -39.45 -2.39 17.79
CA ASP A 437 -38.70 -1.18 17.41
C ASP A 437 -37.24 -1.55 17.08
N LEU A 438 -37.07 -2.20 15.92
CA LEU A 438 -35.76 -2.53 15.36
C LEU A 438 -34.91 -1.30 15.01
N GLU A 439 -35.48 -0.08 15.03
CA GLU A 439 -34.74 1.16 14.75
C GLU A 439 -34.12 1.74 16.03
N GLY A 440 -34.93 1.96 17.06
CA GLY A 440 -34.44 2.38 18.37
C GLY A 440 -33.61 1.29 19.06
N ALA A 441 -33.87 0.00 18.79
CA ALA A 441 -32.96 -1.08 19.17
C ALA A 441 -31.61 -0.97 18.46
N ARG A 442 -31.59 -0.76 17.14
CA ARG A 442 -30.35 -0.54 16.36
C ARG A 442 -29.57 0.65 16.91
N GLN A 443 -30.23 1.79 17.12
CA GLN A 443 -29.58 2.98 17.65
C GLN A 443 -29.04 2.74 19.07
N GLY A 444 -29.86 2.22 19.98
CA GLY A 444 -29.46 1.96 21.35
C GLY A 444 -28.34 0.94 21.49
N PHE A 445 -28.28 -0.11 20.64
CA PHE A 445 -27.18 -1.07 20.70
C PHE A 445 -25.89 -0.51 20.08
N ALA A 446 -25.97 0.33 19.04
CA ALA A 446 -24.80 1.03 18.50
C ALA A 446 -24.25 2.08 19.50
N GLU A 447 -25.14 2.82 20.16
CA GLU A 447 -24.80 3.76 21.24
C GLU A 447 -24.18 3.02 22.43
N PHE A 448 -24.80 1.93 22.89
CA PHE A 448 -24.28 1.08 23.97
C PHE A 448 -22.87 0.56 23.67
N LEU A 449 -22.59 0.08 22.45
CA LEU A 449 -21.26 -0.39 22.06
C LEU A 449 -20.22 0.73 21.94
N THR A 450 -20.67 1.98 21.80
CA THR A 450 -19.79 3.16 21.74
C THR A 450 -19.48 3.68 23.15
N GLN A 451 -20.47 3.66 24.06
CA GLN A 451 -20.34 4.10 25.45
C GLN A 451 -19.68 3.04 26.34
N HIS A 452 -19.94 1.75 26.07
CA HIS A 452 -19.54 0.61 26.91
C HIS A 452 -18.78 -0.48 26.11
N PRO A 453 -17.72 -0.15 25.33
CA PRO A 453 -17.04 -1.08 24.42
C PRO A 453 -16.31 -2.25 25.12
N HIS A 454 -16.12 -2.15 26.44
CA HIS A 454 -15.47 -3.17 27.28
C HIS A 454 -16.44 -3.86 28.25
N SER A 455 -17.76 -3.73 28.04
CA SER A 455 -18.78 -4.40 28.83
C SER A 455 -18.82 -5.90 28.58
N ASP A 456 -19.09 -6.71 29.60
CA ASP A 456 -19.39 -8.15 29.43
C ASP A 456 -20.66 -8.37 28.57
N LEU A 457 -21.53 -7.35 28.49
CA LEU A 457 -22.72 -7.33 27.64
C LEU A 457 -22.43 -6.90 26.19
N ALA A 458 -21.24 -6.40 25.86
CA ALA A 458 -20.86 -5.97 24.51
C ALA A 458 -21.06 -7.06 23.43
N PRO A 459 -20.60 -8.33 23.58
CA PRO A 459 -20.87 -9.37 22.59
C PRO A 459 -22.38 -9.65 22.38
N ASN A 460 -23.18 -9.54 23.45
CA ASN A 460 -24.63 -9.71 23.37
C ASN A 460 -25.29 -8.53 22.66
N ALA A 461 -24.95 -7.29 23.02
CA ALA A 461 -25.43 -6.09 22.34
C ALA A 461 -25.07 -6.08 20.85
N ARG A 462 -23.87 -6.54 20.51
CA ARG A 462 -23.38 -6.61 19.11
C ARG A 462 -24.06 -7.70 18.29
N PHE A 463 -24.42 -8.81 18.90
CA PHE A 463 -25.33 -9.78 18.29
C PHE A 463 -26.73 -9.18 18.04
N TRP A 464 -27.33 -8.51 19.02
CA TRP A 464 -28.67 -7.93 18.86
C TRP A 464 -28.70 -6.74 17.89
N LEU A 465 -27.60 -5.99 17.75
CA LEU A 465 -27.40 -5.03 16.68
C LEU A 465 -27.44 -5.72 15.30
N GLY A 466 -26.76 -6.87 15.16
CA GLY A 466 -26.84 -7.71 13.96
C GLY A 466 -28.25 -8.22 13.67
N GLU A 467 -28.98 -8.70 14.68
CA GLU A 467 -30.38 -9.11 14.55
C GLU A 467 -31.30 -7.94 14.15
N SER A 468 -31.02 -6.73 14.64
CA SER A 468 -31.76 -5.51 14.30
C SER A 468 -31.56 -5.14 12.82
N TYR A 469 -30.32 -5.19 12.32
CA TYR A 469 -30.02 -5.06 10.90
C TYR A 469 -30.68 -6.17 10.06
N TYR A 470 -30.63 -7.42 10.52
CA TYR A 470 -31.22 -8.57 9.83
C TYR A 470 -32.75 -8.44 9.70
N GLY A 471 -33.45 -8.03 10.77
CA GLY A 471 -34.89 -7.78 10.75
C GLY A 471 -35.29 -6.61 9.85
N LYS A 472 -34.43 -5.58 9.76
CA LYS A 472 -34.54 -4.47 8.78
C LYS A 472 -34.14 -4.87 7.35
N LYS A 473 -33.76 -6.14 7.12
CA LYS A 473 -33.27 -6.72 5.85
C LYS A 473 -31.94 -6.13 5.34
N ASP A 474 -31.20 -5.43 6.20
CA ASP A 474 -29.85 -4.94 5.92
C ASP A 474 -28.84 -6.05 6.24
N TYR A 475 -28.84 -7.08 5.39
CA TYR A 475 -28.07 -8.29 5.65
C TYR A 475 -26.54 -8.04 5.61
N SER A 476 -26.07 -7.01 4.91
CA SER A 476 -24.65 -6.64 4.90
C SER A 476 -24.22 -6.15 6.29
N ARG A 477 -24.88 -5.12 6.84
CA ARG A 477 -24.53 -4.62 8.18
C ARG A 477 -24.84 -5.62 9.29
N ALA A 478 -25.77 -6.56 9.06
CA ALA A 478 -25.95 -7.72 9.94
C ALA A 478 -24.71 -8.64 9.93
N ILE A 479 -24.17 -8.99 8.77
CA ILE A 479 -22.95 -9.80 8.63
C ILE A 479 -21.77 -9.11 9.32
N ASP A 480 -21.56 -7.81 9.07
CA ASP A 480 -20.49 -7.03 9.69
C ASP A 480 -20.60 -7.01 11.22
N ALA A 481 -21.82 -6.87 11.75
CA ALA A 481 -22.09 -6.93 13.19
C ALA A 481 -21.80 -8.32 13.79
N TYR A 482 -22.19 -9.40 13.11
CA TYR A 482 -21.93 -10.77 13.57
C TYR A 482 -20.44 -11.13 13.55
N ASP A 483 -19.70 -10.75 12.49
CA ASP A 483 -18.26 -10.98 12.43
C ASP A 483 -17.52 -10.27 13.56
N GLN A 484 -17.94 -9.06 13.91
CA GLN A 484 -17.36 -8.31 15.01
C GLN A 484 -17.68 -8.91 16.40
N VAL A 485 -18.64 -9.85 16.53
CA VAL A 485 -18.78 -10.67 17.75
C VAL A 485 -17.63 -11.68 17.83
N GLN A 486 -17.32 -12.38 16.74
CA GLN A 486 -16.21 -13.34 16.71
C GLN A 486 -14.85 -12.65 16.86
N LEU A 487 -14.62 -11.55 16.13
CA LEU A 487 -13.33 -10.86 16.11
C LEU A 487 -12.96 -10.23 17.45
N ASN A 488 -13.92 -9.57 18.11
CA ASN A 488 -13.64 -8.77 19.30
C ASN A 488 -13.94 -9.51 20.62
N HIS A 489 -14.73 -10.60 20.57
CA HIS A 489 -15.12 -11.38 21.74
C HIS A 489 -15.10 -12.91 21.44
N PRO A 490 -13.97 -13.48 20.94
CA PRO A 490 -13.92 -14.86 20.45
C PRO A 490 -14.26 -15.94 21.49
N ALA A 491 -14.15 -15.64 22.78
CA ALA A 491 -14.50 -16.53 23.89
C ALA A 491 -15.98 -16.42 24.34
N SER A 492 -16.80 -15.56 23.70
CA SER A 492 -18.21 -15.39 24.10
C SER A 492 -19.08 -16.57 23.65
N GLU A 493 -19.97 -17.02 24.54
CA GLU A 493 -21.05 -17.96 24.23
C GLU A 493 -21.94 -17.52 23.05
N LYS A 494 -21.88 -16.24 22.66
CA LYS A 494 -22.64 -15.69 21.54
C LYS A 494 -22.00 -15.90 20.16
N VAL A 495 -20.73 -16.30 20.07
CA VAL A 495 -20.03 -16.51 18.79
C VAL A 495 -20.67 -17.60 17.91
N PRO A 496 -21.08 -18.78 18.41
CA PRO A 496 -21.75 -19.80 17.58
C PRO A 496 -23.07 -19.27 16.98
N ALA A 497 -23.83 -18.50 17.77
CA ALA A 497 -25.09 -17.90 17.34
C ALA A 497 -24.86 -16.79 16.29
N ALA A 498 -23.83 -15.96 16.47
CA ALA A 498 -23.45 -14.94 15.50
C ALA A 498 -23.05 -15.56 14.15
N LEU A 499 -22.21 -16.60 14.16
CA LEU A 499 -21.81 -17.33 12.95
C LEU A 499 -22.99 -18.02 12.24
N LEU A 500 -23.92 -18.63 13.00
CA LEU A 500 -25.15 -19.19 12.43
C LEU A 500 -26.00 -18.11 11.73
N LYS A 501 -26.20 -16.96 12.38
CA LYS A 501 -26.96 -15.84 11.79
C LYS A 501 -26.22 -15.17 10.63
N LYS A 502 -24.89 -15.13 10.62
CA LYS A 502 -24.07 -14.75 9.45
C LYS A 502 -24.35 -15.66 8.26
N GLY A 503 -24.39 -16.98 8.48
CA GLY A 503 -24.79 -17.96 7.46
C GLY A 503 -26.19 -17.69 6.90
N TYR A 504 -27.17 -17.40 7.77
CA TYR A 504 -28.53 -17.07 7.35
C TYR A 504 -28.65 -15.71 6.64
N ALA A 505 -27.77 -14.74 6.96
CA ALA A 505 -27.70 -13.45 6.27
C ALA A 505 -27.12 -13.58 4.86
N TYR A 506 -26.09 -14.39 4.66
CA TYR A 506 -25.61 -14.74 3.31
C TYR A 506 -26.69 -15.46 2.47
N LEU A 507 -27.50 -16.33 3.08
CA LEU A 507 -28.65 -16.93 2.37
C LEU A 507 -29.69 -15.91 1.94
N ALA A 508 -29.97 -14.90 2.77
CA ALA A 508 -30.89 -13.82 2.42
C ALA A 508 -30.32 -12.92 1.31
N LEU A 509 -29.00 -12.74 1.24
CA LEU A 509 -28.28 -12.14 0.10
C LEU A 509 -28.14 -13.08 -1.12
N LYS A 510 -28.68 -14.31 -1.05
CA LYS A 510 -28.55 -15.37 -2.06
C LYS A 510 -27.11 -15.88 -2.32
N ASP A 511 -26.12 -15.48 -1.51
CA ASP A 511 -24.75 -15.98 -1.59
C ASP A 511 -24.66 -17.37 -0.91
N ARG A 512 -25.15 -18.40 -1.62
CA ARG A 512 -25.12 -19.80 -1.17
C ARG A 512 -23.69 -20.27 -0.84
N LYS A 513 -22.64 -19.73 -1.49
CA LYS A 513 -21.24 -20.13 -1.27
C LYS A 513 -20.73 -19.62 0.08
N LYS A 514 -20.86 -18.32 0.36
CA LYS A 514 -20.47 -17.76 1.66
C LYS A 514 -21.36 -18.27 2.80
N ALA A 515 -22.64 -18.50 2.53
CA ALA A 515 -23.55 -19.14 3.49
C ALA A 515 -23.07 -20.54 3.87
N ALA A 516 -22.82 -21.43 2.90
CA ALA A 516 -22.33 -22.78 3.18
C ALA A 516 -21.01 -22.78 3.95
N SER A 517 -20.10 -21.85 3.62
CA SER A 517 -18.83 -21.66 4.35
C SER A 517 -19.06 -21.23 5.82
N ALA A 518 -19.91 -20.23 6.07
CA ALA A 518 -20.21 -19.78 7.43
C ALA A 518 -20.97 -20.83 8.25
N LEU A 519 -21.91 -21.56 7.65
CA LEU A 519 -22.61 -22.66 8.31
C LEU A 519 -21.65 -23.81 8.66
N LYS A 520 -20.75 -24.19 7.74
CA LYS A 520 -19.69 -25.18 8.01
C LYS A 520 -18.76 -24.71 9.13
N GLN A 521 -18.42 -23.42 9.20
CA GLN A 521 -17.59 -22.85 10.27
C GLN A 521 -18.22 -23.03 11.67
N VAL A 522 -19.56 -22.99 11.81
CA VAL A 522 -20.24 -23.31 13.08
C VAL A 522 -20.02 -24.77 13.46
N ILE A 523 -20.16 -25.69 12.50
CA ILE A 523 -20.01 -27.14 12.69
C ILE A 523 -18.56 -27.49 13.04
N ASP A 524 -17.60 -26.95 12.30
CA ASP A 524 -16.17 -27.22 12.46
C ASP A 524 -15.62 -26.68 13.79
N LEU A 525 -16.02 -25.47 14.21
CA LEU A 525 -15.48 -24.81 15.41
C LEU A 525 -16.28 -25.11 16.69
N TYR A 526 -17.60 -25.35 16.58
CA TYR A 526 -18.49 -25.51 17.75
C TYR A 526 -19.39 -26.76 17.65
N PRO A 527 -18.84 -27.96 17.36
CA PRO A 527 -19.62 -29.17 17.02
C PRO A 527 -20.56 -29.69 18.10
N ARG A 528 -20.45 -29.22 19.35
CA ARG A 528 -21.35 -29.56 20.47
C ARG A 528 -22.42 -28.50 20.75
N SER A 529 -22.47 -27.40 19.98
CA SER A 529 -23.46 -26.34 20.16
C SER A 529 -24.82 -26.69 19.53
N PRO A 530 -25.95 -26.23 20.09
CA PRO A 530 -27.25 -26.29 19.40
C PRO A 530 -27.24 -25.62 18.03
N GLU A 531 -26.36 -24.63 17.85
CA GLU A 531 -26.15 -23.88 16.62
C GLU A 531 -25.50 -24.72 15.51
N ALA A 532 -24.60 -25.65 15.86
CA ALA A 532 -24.00 -26.57 14.89
C ALA A 532 -25.03 -27.54 14.29
N ASN A 533 -25.99 -28.03 15.08
CA ASN A 533 -27.09 -28.84 14.57
C ASN A 533 -27.95 -28.04 13.57
N LYS A 534 -28.39 -26.83 13.97
CA LYS A 534 -29.13 -25.90 13.09
C LYS A 534 -28.35 -25.50 11.83
N ALA A 535 -27.02 -25.50 11.90
CA ALA A 535 -26.15 -25.25 10.75
C ALA A 535 -26.07 -26.47 9.82
N MET A 536 -25.95 -27.68 10.37
CA MET A 536 -25.95 -28.94 9.61
C MET A 536 -27.27 -29.14 8.86
N ASP A 537 -28.41 -28.97 9.54
CA ASP A 537 -29.75 -29.07 8.93
C ASP A 537 -29.89 -28.10 7.75
N LYS A 538 -29.45 -26.85 7.94
CA LYS A 538 -29.49 -25.84 6.87
C LYS A 538 -28.51 -26.14 5.74
N LEU A 539 -27.34 -26.69 6.04
CA LEU A 539 -26.34 -27.09 5.05
C LEU A 539 -26.85 -28.26 4.18
N ASN A 540 -27.62 -29.18 4.75
CA ASN A 540 -28.21 -30.30 4.01
C ASN A 540 -29.35 -29.82 3.09
N GLN A 541 -30.27 -29.00 3.61
CA GLN A 541 -31.32 -28.35 2.80
C GLN A 541 -30.76 -27.56 1.61
N LEU A 542 -29.55 -27.00 1.71
CA LEU A 542 -28.89 -26.32 0.59
C LEU A 542 -28.42 -27.28 -0.50
N LYS A 543 -27.91 -28.47 -0.14
CA LYS A 543 -27.50 -29.53 -1.08
C LYS A 543 -28.69 -30.12 -1.83
N GLU A 544 -29.82 -30.29 -1.14
CA GLU A 544 -31.09 -30.79 -1.69
C GLU A 544 -31.80 -29.78 -2.60
N SER A 545 -31.38 -28.50 -2.56
CA SER A 545 -31.96 -27.41 -3.35
C SER A 545 -31.17 -27.11 -4.65
N HIS A 546 -30.52 -28.14 -5.20
CA HIS A 546 -29.62 -28.09 -6.36
C HIS A 546 -29.86 -29.26 -7.32
#